data_AF-A0A2E6H5K6-F1
#
_entry.id   AF-A0A2E6H5K6-F1
#
_cell.length_a   1.000
_cell.length_b   1.000
_cell.length_c   1.000
_cell.angle_alpha   90.00
_cell.angle_beta   90.00
_cell.angle_gamma   90.00
#
_symmetry.space_group_name_H-M   'P 1'
#
loop_
_entity.id
_entity.type
_entity.pdbx_description
1 polymer ?
#
loop_
_entity_poly.entity_id
_entity_poly.type
_entity_poly.pdbx_seq_one_letter_code
_entity_poly.pdbx_strand_id
1 'polypeptide(L)'
;MKFVLFLALSVITNPIIASEEFGCLPDSDLKYETSGFKGLDNREKTDDIIRDFKRVFAPYVKDKLGKELKIMNDWENPKVNAHATKDDNGNPLIKLNGGMVRHPEMKTEGIYFILCHELGHFFGGAPRQYRGRSERRSWSSAEGQADYFAATKCLPKLFDQLALTGAHDNLIADPADQKEVDKICSDRICSKILLAGLSATKVFSTLKPWWKTPSFKTPNKSRVGLTELGHPDPQCRLDTIVSGSFCHKRDVDFHPTNPSIGACLKQESQRRLEGSRPNCWYKHEASFE
;
A
#
# COMPACT_ATOMS: atom_id res chain seq x y z
N MET A 1 68.42 -3.42 -21.38
CA MET A 1 67.16 -3.03 -20.70
C MET A 1 66.18 -4.19 -20.80
N LYS A 2 65.86 -4.86 -19.67
CA LYS A 2 64.84 -5.93 -19.62
C LYS A 2 63.50 -5.28 -19.28
N PHE A 3 62.53 -5.37 -20.18
CA PHE A 3 61.15 -4.96 -19.92
C PHE A 3 60.44 -6.07 -19.13
N VAL A 4 59.97 -5.74 -17.93
CA VAL A 4 59.09 -6.59 -17.11
C VAL A 4 57.65 -6.27 -17.49
N LEU A 5 56.94 -7.25 -18.03
CA LEU A 5 55.52 -7.15 -18.37
C LEU A 5 54.70 -7.44 -17.11
N PHE A 6 54.04 -6.42 -16.54
CA PHE A 6 53.08 -6.59 -15.45
C PHE A 6 51.73 -7.06 -16.03
N LEU A 7 51.34 -8.31 -15.76
CA LEU A 7 49.96 -8.76 -15.94
C LEU A 7 49.11 -8.19 -14.80
N ALA A 8 48.21 -7.27 -15.12
CA ALA A 8 47.16 -6.84 -14.21
C ALA A 8 46.02 -7.88 -14.22
N LEU A 9 45.88 -8.66 -13.13
CA LEU A 9 44.68 -9.45 -12.90
C LEU A 9 43.52 -8.50 -12.56
N SER A 10 42.57 -8.33 -13.49
CA SER A 10 41.30 -7.67 -13.21
C SER A 10 40.43 -8.62 -12.37
N VAL A 11 40.32 -8.36 -11.07
CA VAL A 11 39.32 -9.00 -10.21
C VAL A 11 37.95 -8.45 -10.63
N ILE A 12 37.16 -9.26 -11.33
CA ILE A 12 35.77 -8.94 -11.63
C ILE A 12 34.98 -9.14 -10.34
N THR A 13 34.80 -8.08 -9.57
CA THR A 13 33.82 -8.06 -8.48
C THR A 13 32.45 -7.86 -9.11
N ASN A 14 31.62 -8.92 -9.10
CA ASN A 14 30.20 -8.74 -9.40
C ASN A 14 29.62 -7.81 -8.32
N PRO A 15 29.01 -6.67 -8.69
CA PRO A 15 28.33 -5.84 -7.71
C PRO A 15 27.17 -6.64 -7.14
N ILE A 16 27.15 -6.80 -5.82
CA ILE A 16 25.98 -7.26 -5.08
C ILE A 16 24.89 -6.23 -5.37
N ILE A 17 23.93 -6.58 -6.21
CA ILE A 17 22.73 -5.77 -6.41
C ILE A 17 21.95 -5.90 -5.11
N ALA A 18 22.10 -4.93 -4.22
CA ALA A 18 21.21 -4.78 -3.08
C ALA A 18 19.78 -4.69 -3.63
N SER A 19 18.91 -5.62 -3.21
CA SER A 19 17.49 -5.50 -3.49
C SER A 19 17.00 -4.19 -2.86
N GLU A 20 16.55 -3.23 -3.67
CA GLU A 20 15.94 -2.01 -3.15
C GLU A 20 14.69 -2.40 -2.36
N GLU A 21 14.78 -2.37 -1.03
CA GLU A 21 13.63 -2.51 -0.15
C GLU A 21 12.92 -1.16 -0.07
N PHE A 22 11.75 -1.07 -0.69
CA PHE A 22 10.86 0.07 -0.51
C PHE A 22 9.94 -0.23 0.67
N GLY A 23 10.03 0.56 1.74
CA GLY A 23 9.11 0.47 2.87
C GLY A 23 7.80 1.18 2.59
N CYS A 24 6.70 0.56 3.03
CA CYS A 24 5.34 1.13 3.09
C CYS A 24 5.32 2.50 3.76
N LEU A 25 6.15 2.64 4.79
CA LEU A 25 6.24 3.79 5.65
C LEU A 25 7.59 4.47 5.54
N PRO A 26 7.64 5.80 5.72
CA PRO A 26 8.93 6.49 5.86
C PRO A 26 9.68 5.94 7.08
N ASP A 27 11.01 6.04 7.04
CA ASP A 27 11.85 5.65 8.17
C ASP A 27 11.40 6.32 9.46
N SER A 28 11.28 5.52 10.51
CA SER A 28 10.85 5.94 11.84
C SER A 28 11.52 5.06 12.90
N ASP A 29 11.85 5.67 14.04
CA ASP A 29 12.38 4.97 15.21
C ASP A 29 11.26 4.33 16.07
N LEU A 30 9.99 4.50 15.66
CA LEU A 30 8.85 3.94 16.38
C LEU A 30 8.89 2.40 16.39
N LYS A 31 8.78 1.84 17.59
CA LYS A 31 8.89 0.40 17.84
C LYS A 31 7.83 -0.10 18.81
N TYR A 32 7.34 -1.31 18.56
CA TYR A 32 6.49 -2.07 19.47
C TYR A 32 7.06 -3.47 19.66
N GLU A 33 7.68 -3.67 20.82
CA GLU A 33 8.31 -4.94 21.20
C GLU A 33 7.28 -6.05 21.43
N THR A 34 7.75 -7.29 21.52
CA THR A 34 6.91 -8.44 21.87
C THR A 34 6.54 -8.49 23.36
N SER A 35 7.13 -7.63 24.19
CA SER A 35 6.73 -7.41 25.58
C SER A 35 6.02 -6.05 25.71
N GLY A 36 4.93 -5.97 26.48
CA GLY A 36 4.20 -4.71 26.70
C GLY A 36 3.09 -4.41 25.67
N PHE A 37 2.31 -5.43 25.35
CA PHE A 37 1.29 -5.49 24.30
C PHE A 37 0.30 -4.32 24.22
N LYS A 38 0.11 -3.82 22.99
CA LYS A 38 -0.96 -2.90 22.58
C LYS A 38 -1.35 -3.27 21.13
N GLY A 39 -2.59 -3.04 20.69
CA GLY A 39 -3.01 -3.32 19.29
C GLY A 39 -3.61 -4.72 19.02
N LEU A 40 -3.43 -5.25 17.80
CA LEU A 40 -3.99 -6.56 17.40
C LEU A 40 -3.32 -7.73 18.12
N ASP A 41 -2.03 -7.58 18.43
CA ASP A 41 -1.17 -8.44 19.25
C ASP A 41 -1.61 -9.91 19.37
N ASN A 42 -1.79 -10.54 18.22
CA ASN A 42 -2.16 -11.94 18.14
C ASN A 42 -1.56 -12.51 16.87
N ARG A 43 -0.51 -13.31 17.04
CA ARG A 43 0.23 -13.94 15.94
C ARG A 43 -0.67 -14.87 15.13
N GLU A 44 -1.43 -15.72 15.81
CA GLU A 44 -2.35 -16.66 15.16
C GLU A 44 -3.39 -15.93 14.31
N LYS A 45 -4.01 -14.88 14.87
CA LYS A 45 -4.95 -14.02 14.13
C LYS A 45 -4.29 -13.34 12.93
N THR A 46 -3.02 -12.94 13.03
CA THR A 46 -2.27 -12.35 11.93
C THR A 46 -1.98 -13.38 10.83
N ASP A 47 -1.60 -14.59 11.22
CA ASP A 47 -1.37 -15.71 10.31
C ASP A 47 -2.67 -16.12 9.58
N ASP A 48 -3.82 -16.04 10.27
CA ASP A 48 -5.14 -16.23 9.68
C ASP A 48 -5.48 -15.16 8.63
N ILE A 49 -5.24 -13.88 8.94
CA ILE A 49 -5.40 -12.75 7.99
C ILE A 49 -4.53 -12.98 6.74
N ILE A 50 -3.27 -13.37 6.93
CA ILE A 50 -2.34 -13.67 5.83
C ILE A 50 -2.85 -14.85 5.00
N ARG A 51 -3.38 -15.89 5.65
CA ARG A 51 -3.95 -17.07 4.97
C ARG A 51 -5.16 -16.68 4.12
N ASP A 52 -6.06 -15.87 4.66
CA ASP A 52 -7.22 -15.34 3.94
C ASP A 52 -6.82 -14.49 2.74
N PHE A 53 -5.85 -13.60 2.92
CA PHE A 53 -5.32 -12.80 1.83
C PHE A 53 -4.68 -13.66 0.73
N LYS A 54 -3.84 -14.64 1.10
CA LYS A 54 -3.21 -15.56 0.14
C LYS A 54 -4.23 -16.40 -0.60
N ARG A 55 -5.29 -16.86 0.06
CA ARG A 55 -6.38 -17.61 -0.58
C ARG A 55 -6.99 -16.83 -1.76
N VAL A 56 -7.12 -15.51 -1.63
CA VAL A 56 -7.67 -14.65 -2.68
C VAL A 56 -6.63 -14.28 -3.74
N PHE A 57 -5.42 -13.90 -3.33
CA PHE A 57 -4.45 -13.26 -4.25
C PHE A 57 -3.31 -14.15 -4.74
N ALA A 58 -3.01 -15.29 -4.10
CA ALA A 58 -2.00 -16.19 -4.65
C ALA A 58 -2.38 -16.71 -6.05
N PRO A 59 -3.65 -17.09 -6.34
CA PRO A 59 -4.06 -17.46 -7.70
C PRO A 59 -3.93 -16.30 -8.68
N TYR A 60 -4.30 -15.07 -8.26
CA TYR A 60 -4.18 -13.88 -9.10
C TYR A 60 -2.71 -13.58 -9.46
N VAL A 61 -1.79 -13.66 -8.50
CA VAL A 61 -0.35 -13.48 -8.74
C VAL A 61 0.20 -14.56 -9.66
N LYS A 62 -0.23 -15.82 -9.47
CA LYS A 62 0.18 -16.93 -10.32
C LYS A 62 -0.29 -16.76 -11.76
N ASP A 63 -1.53 -16.34 -11.96
CA ASP A 63 -2.11 -16.06 -13.28
C ASP A 63 -1.38 -14.91 -13.99
N LYS A 64 -1.19 -13.78 -13.30
CA LYS A 64 -0.64 -12.56 -13.91
C LYS A 64 0.87 -12.59 -14.13
N LEU A 65 1.61 -13.27 -13.25
CA LEU A 65 3.09 -13.22 -13.27
C LEU A 65 3.74 -14.60 -13.48
N GLY A 66 2.99 -15.70 -13.39
CA GLY A 66 3.55 -17.05 -13.33
C GLY A 66 4.32 -17.35 -12.04
N LYS A 67 4.30 -16.43 -11.06
CA LYS A 67 5.09 -16.46 -9.82
C LYS A 67 4.28 -16.89 -8.60
N GLU A 68 4.97 -17.22 -7.52
CA GLU A 68 4.35 -17.49 -6.22
C GLU A 68 4.24 -16.18 -5.40
N LEU A 69 3.11 -15.96 -4.73
CA LEU A 69 3.00 -14.88 -3.74
C LEU A 69 3.54 -15.36 -2.38
N LYS A 70 4.64 -14.77 -1.93
CA LYS A 70 5.23 -15.02 -0.62
C LYS A 70 4.87 -13.90 0.35
N ILE A 71 4.53 -14.27 1.57
CA ILE A 71 4.26 -13.33 2.66
C ILE A 71 5.01 -13.84 3.90
N MET A 72 5.80 -12.97 4.51
CA MET A 72 6.58 -13.23 5.71
C MET A 72 6.04 -12.39 6.85
N ASN A 73 5.54 -13.06 7.90
CA ASN A 73 5.21 -12.44 9.18
C ASN A 73 6.48 -12.37 10.03
N ASP A 74 7.18 -11.24 9.99
CA ASP A 74 8.40 -10.98 10.76
C ASP A 74 8.03 -10.55 12.19
N TRP A 75 7.44 -11.49 12.93
CA TRP A 75 6.77 -11.24 14.20
C TRP A 75 7.68 -10.61 15.26
N GLU A 76 8.95 -11.01 15.32
CA GLU A 76 9.90 -10.52 16.32
C GLU A 76 10.44 -9.11 16.01
N ASN A 77 10.28 -8.64 14.76
CA ASN A 77 10.78 -7.33 14.38
C ASN A 77 9.89 -6.21 14.95
N PRO A 78 10.43 -5.33 15.81
CA PRO A 78 9.62 -4.35 16.52
C PRO A 78 9.33 -3.10 15.69
N LYS A 79 9.91 -2.94 14.50
CA LYS A 79 9.71 -1.75 13.66
C LYS A 79 8.26 -1.68 13.15
N VAL A 80 7.69 -0.48 13.17
CA VAL A 80 6.38 -0.19 12.54
C VAL A 80 6.58 0.01 11.04
N ASN A 81 6.65 -1.08 10.27
CA ASN A 81 6.75 -1.02 8.81
C ASN A 81 6.25 -2.32 8.14
N ALA A 82 6.06 -2.26 6.84
CA ALA A 82 5.87 -3.39 5.94
C ALA A 82 6.62 -3.10 4.63
N HIS A 83 6.95 -4.13 3.87
CA HIS A 83 7.78 -3.99 2.67
C HIS A 83 7.34 -4.91 1.55
N ALA A 84 7.32 -4.38 0.33
CA ALA A 84 7.19 -5.13 -0.91
C ALA A 84 8.58 -5.29 -1.55
N THR A 85 8.97 -6.53 -1.81
CA THR A 85 10.23 -6.85 -2.49
C THR A 85 10.08 -8.12 -3.33
N LYS A 86 11.17 -8.61 -3.90
CA LYS A 86 11.20 -9.90 -4.60
C LYS A 86 12.21 -10.82 -3.94
N ASP A 87 11.90 -12.10 -3.86
CA ASP A 87 12.89 -13.10 -3.47
C ASP A 87 13.91 -13.35 -4.59
N ASP A 88 14.90 -14.19 -4.34
CA ASP A 88 15.98 -14.51 -5.30
C ASP A 88 15.46 -15.13 -6.62
N ASN A 89 14.26 -15.71 -6.60
CA ASN A 89 13.60 -16.28 -7.78
C ASN A 89 12.67 -15.29 -8.49
N GLY A 90 12.65 -14.03 -8.04
CA GLY A 90 11.79 -12.97 -8.56
C GLY A 90 10.31 -13.12 -8.17
N ASN A 91 9.99 -13.93 -7.16
CA ASN A 91 8.63 -14.02 -6.62
C ASN A 91 8.29 -12.78 -5.81
N PRO A 92 7.08 -12.19 -5.95
CA PRO A 92 6.61 -11.14 -5.05
C PRO A 92 6.66 -11.60 -3.59
N LEU A 93 7.35 -10.83 -2.75
CA LEU A 93 7.51 -11.06 -1.33
C LEU A 93 7.00 -9.84 -0.56
N ILE A 94 6.01 -10.05 0.30
CA ILE A 94 5.53 -9.07 1.27
C ILE A 94 6.12 -9.41 2.64
N LYS A 95 6.80 -8.46 3.29
CA LYS A 95 7.26 -8.58 4.68
C LYS A 95 6.40 -7.71 5.57
N LEU A 96 5.76 -8.30 6.58
CA LEU A 96 4.97 -7.60 7.59
C LEU A 96 5.70 -7.68 8.92
N ASN A 97 6.17 -6.54 9.43
CA ASN A 97 6.91 -6.51 10.70
C ASN A 97 5.93 -6.58 11.88
N GLY A 98 6.28 -7.31 12.93
CA GLY A 98 5.42 -7.44 14.11
C GLY A 98 5.10 -6.11 14.81
N GLY A 99 6.01 -5.14 14.75
CA GLY A 99 5.79 -3.78 15.28
C GLY A 99 4.61 -3.07 14.62
N MET A 100 4.36 -3.30 13.33
CA MET A 100 3.19 -2.79 12.63
C MET A 100 1.90 -3.40 13.20
N VAL A 101 1.91 -4.71 13.44
CA VAL A 101 0.75 -5.47 13.94
C VAL A 101 0.41 -5.09 15.39
N ARG A 102 1.43 -4.84 16.21
CA ARG A 102 1.31 -4.42 17.61
C ARG A 102 1.14 -2.91 17.78
N HIS A 103 0.95 -2.16 16.70
CA HIS A 103 0.64 -0.74 16.86
C HIS A 103 -0.78 -0.58 17.45
N PRO A 104 -1.03 0.28 18.47
CA PRO A 104 -2.33 0.42 19.13
C PRO A 104 -3.51 0.76 18.20
N GLU A 105 -3.22 1.58 17.19
CA GLU A 105 -4.18 1.99 16.15
C GLU A 105 -4.43 0.89 15.09
N MET A 106 -3.59 -0.14 15.04
CA MET A 106 -3.71 -1.19 14.04
C MET A 106 -4.83 -2.16 14.40
N LYS A 107 -5.76 -2.31 13.46
CA LYS A 107 -6.89 -3.26 13.53
C LYS A 107 -6.75 -4.32 12.44
N THR A 108 -7.60 -5.34 12.51
CA THR A 108 -7.61 -6.48 11.56
C THR A 108 -7.74 -5.98 10.12
N GLU A 109 -8.68 -5.07 9.88
CA GLU A 109 -8.93 -4.44 8.59
C GLU A 109 -7.75 -3.56 8.13
N GLY A 110 -7.03 -2.93 9.06
CA GLY A 110 -5.80 -2.21 8.78
C GLY A 110 -4.71 -3.14 8.23
N ILE A 111 -4.57 -4.35 8.76
CA ILE A 111 -3.61 -5.34 8.20
C ILE A 111 -3.99 -5.75 6.78
N TYR A 112 -5.28 -5.96 6.50
CA TYR A 112 -5.74 -6.21 5.13
C TYR A 112 -5.40 -5.04 4.20
N PHE A 113 -5.53 -3.79 4.67
CA PHE A 113 -5.10 -2.62 3.92
C PHE A 113 -3.60 -2.68 3.62
N ILE A 114 -2.75 -2.92 4.62
CA ILE A 114 -1.29 -3.00 4.44
C ILE A 114 -0.94 -4.08 3.41
N LEU A 115 -1.48 -5.29 3.53
CA LEU A 115 -1.22 -6.37 2.56
C LEU A 115 -1.64 -5.99 1.13
N CYS A 116 -2.80 -5.33 0.99
CA CYS A 116 -3.29 -4.83 -0.29
C CYS A 116 -2.43 -3.69 -0.86
N HIS A 117 -1.93 -2.81 0.00
CA HIS A 117 -0.99 -1.76 -0.37
C HIS A 117 0.33 -2.36 -0.88
N GLU A 118 0.92 -3.32 -0.16
CA GLU A 118 2.16 -3.97 -0.61
C GLU A 118 1.97 -4.71 -1.93
N LEU A 119 0.82 -5.36 -2.13
CA LEU A 119 0.47 -5.95 -3.42
C LEU A 119 0.36 -4.87 -4.52
N GLY A 120 -0.10 -3.68 -4.18
CA GLY A 120 -0.18 -2.51 -5.05
C GLY A 120 1.16 -2.01 -5.57
N HIS A 121 2.28 -2.26 -4.89
CA HIS A 121 3.58 -1.97 -5.49
C HIS A 121 3.84 -2.83 -6.74
N PHE A 122 3.36 -4.07 -6.80
CA PHE A 122 3.53 -4.93 -7.98
C PHE A 122 2.48 -4.65 -9.07
N PHE A 123 1.23 -4.38 -8.69
CA PHE A 123 0.07 -4.35 -9.61
C PHE A 123 -0.60 -2.97 -9.75
N GLY A 124 -0.19 -1.97 -8.99
CA GLY A 124 -0.78 -0.62 -9.00
C GLY A 124 -0.49 0.19 -10.26
N GLY A 125 0.48 -0.22 -11.08
CA GLY A 125 0.77 0.42 -12.37
C GLY A 125 1.41 1.80 -12.23
N ALA A 126 1.15 2.68 -13.19
CA ALA A 126 1.67 4.05 -13.19
C ALA A 126 0.89 4.98 -12.25
N PRO A 127 1.55 5.95 -11.57
CA PRO A 127 2.98 6.24 -11.65
C PRO A 127 3.83 5.28 -10.80
N ARG A 128 5.03 4.97 -11.29
CA ARG A 128 6.02 4.13 -10.60
C ARG A 128 7.13 4.96 -9.97
N GLN A 129 7.70 4.46 -8.88
CA GLN A 129 8.88 5.02 -8.23
C GLN A 129 10.08 5.02 -9.19
N TYR A 130 11.12 5.76 -8.84
CA TYR A 130 12.40 5.72 -9.56
C TYR A 130 13.27 4.58 -9.02
N ARG A 131 14.19 4.07 -9.86
CA ARG A 131 15.23 3.12 -9.41
C ARG A 131 16.35 3.91 -8.75
N GLY A 132 16.47 3.81 -7.44
CA GLY A 132 17.46 4.53 -6.65
C GLY A 132 17.48 6.02 -7.00
N ARG A 133 18.65 6.52 -7.39
CA ARG A 133 18.86 7.91 -7.81
C ARG A 133 18.76 8.15 -9.32
N SER A 134 18.30 7.16 -10.09
CA SER A 134 18.18 7.26 -11.54
C SER A 134 16.84 7.85 -11.99
N GLU A 135 16.76 8.31 -13.23
CA GLU A 135 15.49 8.74 -13.85
C GLU A 135 14.64 7.58 -14.38
N ARG A 136 15.16 6.34 -14.29
CA ARG A 136 14.46 5.15 -14.79
C ARG A 136 13.39 4.72 -13.80
N ARG A 137 12.20 4.41 -14.31
CA ARG A 137 11.10 3.86 -13.50
C ARG A 137 11.45 2.48 -12.95
N SER A 138 11.16 2.26 -11.67
CA SER A 138 11.30 0.97 -11.00
C SER A 138 10.12 0.05 -11.36
N TRP A 139 10.07 -1.13 -10.75
CA TRP A 139 8.92 -2.03 -10.87
C TRP A 139 7.78 -1.60 -9.94
N SER A 140 8.09 -0.84 -8.88
CA SER A 140 7.20 -0.50 -7.78
C SER A 140 6.35 0.73 -8.11
N SER A 141 5.03 0.63 -7.89
CA SER A 141 4.12 1.78 -7.93
C SER A 141 4.49 2.81 -6.86
N ALA A 142 4.19 4.09 -7.11
CA ALA A 142 4.25 5.14 -6.10
C ALA A 142 3.37 4.80 -4.89
N GLU A 143 3.69 5.32 -3.70
CA GLU A 143 2.94 5.05 -2.47
C GLU A 143 1.45 5.39 -2.58
N GLY A 144 1.12 6.59 -3.09
CA GLY A 144 -0.26 6.99 -3.33
C GLY A 144 -0.95 6.12 -4.38
N GLN A 145 -0.20 5.58 -5.35
CA GLN A 145 -0.74 4.66 -6.35
C GLN A 145 -0.99 3.26 -5.77
N ALA A 146 -0.15 2.79 -4.84
CA ALA A 146 -0.34 1.56 -4.10
C ALA A 146 -1.58 1.63 -3.20
N ASP A 147 -1.79 2.75 -2.50
CA ASP A 147 -3.04 3.03 -1.77
C ASP A 147 -4.27 3.03 -2.67
N TYR A 148 -4.16 3.71 -3.81
CA TYR A 148 -5.25 3.79 -4.76
C TYR A 148 -5.60 2.41 -5.32
N PHE A 149 -4.60 1.56 -5.58
CA PHE A 149 -4.81 0.15 -5.93
C PHE A 149 -5.46 -0.64 -4.80
N ALA A 150 -4.99 -0.47 -3.56
CA ALA A 150 -5.54 -1.15 -2.40
C ALA A 150 -7.05 -0.88 -2.29
N ALA A 151 -7.45 0.39 -2.39
CA ALA A 151 -8.84 0.82 -2.27
C ALA A 151 -9.71 0.50 -3.50
N THR A 152 -9.15 0.59 -4.72
CA THR A 152 -9.93 0.42 -5.96
C THR A 152 -10.07 -1.04 -6.38
N LYS A 153 -9.08 -1.89 -6.08
CA LYS A 153 -8.93 -3.24 -6.65
C LYS A 153 -8.89 -4.32 -5.59
N CYS A 154 -7.93 -4.21 -4.70
CA CYS A 154 -7.57 -5.30 -3.81
C CYS A 154 -8.61 -5.51 -2.71
N LEU A 155 -8.91 -4.47 -1.93
CA LEU A 155 -9.86 -4.56 -0.83
C LEU A 155 -11.29 -4.88 -1.27
N PRO A 156 -11.85 -4.31 -2.36
CA PRO A 156 -13.15 -4.75 -2.87
C PRO A 156 -13.18 -6.26 -3.11
N LYS A 157 -12.21 -6.78 -3.89
CA LYS A 157 -12.13 -8.20 -4.22
C LYS A 157 -11.94 -9.08 -2.98
N LEU A 158 -11.09 -8.64 -2.04
CA LEU A 158 -10.83 -9.35 -0.81
C LEU A 158 -12.10 -9.45 0.05
N PHE A 159 -12.75 -8.33 0.31
CA PHE A 159 -13.92 -8.27 1.18
C PHE A 159 -15.13 -8.97 0.57
N ASP A 160 -15.30 -8.95 -0.75
CA ASP A 160 -16.29 -9.78 -1.44
C ASP A 160 -16.06 -11.27 -1.15
N GLN A 161 -14.82 -11.74 -1.27
CA GLN A 161 -14.48 -13.16 -1.02
C GLN A 161 -14.58 -13.55 0.46
N LEU A 162 -14.29 -12.63 1.39
CA LEU A 162 -14.46 -12.86 2.82
C LEU A 162 -15.94 -12.87 3.24
N ALA A 163 -16.78 -12.08 2.55
CA ALA A 163 -18.22 -12.08 2.80
C ALA A 163 -18.85 -13.43 2.44
N LEU A 164 -18.38 -14.08 1.37
CA LEU A 164 -18.83 -15.42 0.97
C LEU A 164 -18.49 -16.51 2.00
N THR A 165 -17.44 -16.32 2.80
CA THR A 165 -17.03 -17.29 3.83
C THR A 165 -17.49 -16.94 5.24
N GLY A 166 -18.26 -15.85 5.42
CA GLY A 166 -18.70 -15.37 6.74
C GLY A 166 -17.59 -14.80 7.64
N ALA A 167 -16.33 -14.87 7.22
CA ALA A 167 -15.16 -14.33 7.96
C ALA A 167 -15.24 -12.80 8.17
N HIS A 168 -16.05 -12.15 7.34
CA HIS A 168 -16.23 -10.71 7.28
C HIS A 168 -17.07 -10.12 8.43
N ASP A 169 -17.83 -10.93 9.17
CA ASP A 169 -18.80 -10.47 10.18
C ASP A 169 -18.16 -10.10 11.53
N ASN A 170 -16.89 -10.43 11.75
CA ASN A 170 -16.18 -10.19 13.01
C ASN A 170 -15.34 -8.90 13.04
N LEU A 171 -15.45 -8.04 12.01
CA LEU A 171 -14.75 -6.75 11.96
C LEU A 171 -15.58 -5.68 12.67
N ILE A 172 -15.19 -5.37 13.91
CA ILE A 172 -15.86 -4.37 14.76
C ILE A 172 -15.10 -3.05 14.67
N ALA A 173 -15.75 -2.02 14.11
CA ALA A 173 -15.24 -0.67 14.08
C ALA A 173 -15.58 0.10 15.36
N ASP A 174 -14.77 1.12 15.67
CA ASP A 174 -15.15 2.12 16.66
C ASP A 174 -16.47 2.80 16.23
N PRO A 175 -17.48 2.93 17.11
CA PRO A 175 -18.77 3.51 16.75
C PRO A 175 -18.69 4.95 16.20
N ALA A 176 -17.72 5.75 16.67
CA ALA A 176 -17.53 7.10 16.17
C ALA A 176 -16.95 7.10 14.76
N ASP A 177 -15.98 6.22 14.47
CA ASP A 177 -15.44 6.04 13.13
C ASP A 177 -16.53 5.52 12.17
N GLN A 178 -17.32 4.53 12.59
CA GLN A 178 -18.43 3.98 11.81
C GLN A 178 -19.45 5.05 11.45
N LYS A 179 -19.83 5.91 12.40
CA LYS A 179 -20.77 7.02 12.17
C LYS A 179 -20.30 8.00 11.10
N GLU A 180 -18.99 8.24 10.99
CA GLU A 180 -18.46 9.11 9.94
C GLU A 180 -18.41 8.41 8.59
N VAL A 181 -18.07 7.13 8.58
CA VAL A 181 -18.08 6.28 7.38
C VAL A 181 -19.49 6.16 6.79
N ASP A 182 -20.52 6.01 7.62
CA ASP A 182 -21.93 5.90 7.19
C ASP A 182 -22.45 7.17 6.48
N LYS A 183 -21.77 8.31 6.62
CA LYS A 183 -22.10 9.54 5.89
C LYS A 183 -21.53 9.55 4.47
N ILE A 184 -20.53 8.71 4.22
CA ILE A 184 -19.74 8.68 2.97
C ILE A 184 -20.15 7.47 2.15
N CYS A 185 -20.25 6.31 2.80
CA CYS A 185 -20.52 5.03 2.17
C CYS A 185 -22.00 4.67 2.20
N SER A 186 -22.49 4.13 1.08
CA SER A 186 -23.84 3.59 0.94
C SER A 186 -23.91 2.07 1.05
N ASP A 187 -22.75 1.39 1.11
CA ASP A 187 -22.67 -0.07 1.17
C ASP A 187 -21.57 -0.53 2.12
N ARG A 188 -21.66 -1.81 2.52
CA ARG A 188 -20.79 -2.41 3.52
C ARG A 188 -19.34 -2.55 3.05
N ILE A 189 -19.10 -2.77 1.76
CA ILE A 189 -17.75 -2.94 1.21
C ILE A 189 -17.01 -1.60 1.28
N CYS A 190 -17.66 -0.52 0.83
CA CYS A 190 -17.18 0.85 0.98
C CYS A 190 -16.83 1.12 2.44
N SER A 191 -17.73 0.82 3.38
CA SER A 191 -17.49 1.10 4.80
C SER A 191 -16.23 0.42 5.31
N LYS A 192 -16.01 -0.85 4.96
CA LYS A 192 -14.80 -1.58 5.37
C LYS A 192 -13.53 -1.11 4.70
N ILE A 193 -13.58 -0.68 3.44
CA ILE A 193 -12.42 -0.07 2.78
C ILE A 193 -12.01 1.20 3.52
N LEU A 194 -12.97 2.05 3.90
CA LEU A 194 -12.68 3.28 4.62
C LEU A 194 -12.17 3.03 6.04
N LEU A 195 -12.73 2.07 6.76
CA LEU A 195 -12.25 1.69 8.10
C LEU A 195 -10.84 1.08 8.05
N ALA A 196 -10.58 0.21 7.07
CA ALA A 196 -9.26 -0.37 6.82
C ALA A 196 -8.22 0.74 6.56
N GLY A 197 -8.57 1.69 5.70
CA GLY A 197 -7.73 2.84 5.41
C GLY A 197 -7.54 3.78 6.60
N LEU A 198 -8.58 4.02 7.40
CA LEU A 198 -8.48 4.85 8.59
C LEU A 198 -7.56 4.22 9.63
N SER A 199 -7.70 2.91 9.89
CA SER A 199 -6.81 2.19 10.83
C SER A 199 -5.34 2.30 10.39
N ALA A 200 -5.04 2.04 9.11
CA ALA A 200 -3.69 2.16 8.59
C ALA A 200 -3.16 3.60 8.67
N THR A 201 -3.94 4.59 8.23
CA THR A 201 -3.50 5.99 8.20
C THR A 201 -3.39 6.63 9.60
N LYS A 202 -4.16 6.15 10.60
CA LYS A 202 -3.93 6.48 12.02
C LYS A 202 -2.55 6.00 12.48
N VAL A 203 -2.14 4.78 12.11
CA VAL A 203 -0.75 4.30 12.34
C VAL A 203 0.25 5.21 11.63
N PHE A 204 0.00 5.59 10.38
CA PHE A 204 0.95 6.43 9.63
C PHE A 204 1.16 7.77 10.33
N SER A 205 0.12 8.33 10.94
CA SER A 205 0.19 9.61 11.64
C SER A 205 1.07 9.63 12.89
N THR A 206 1.42 8.47 13.46
CA THR A 206 2.29 8.40 14.64
C THR A 206 3.78 8.37 14.29
N LEU A 207 4.12 8.20 13.01
CA LEU A 207 5.52 8.01 12.58
C LEU A 207 6.35 9.28 12.63
N LYS A 208 5.71 10.46 12.54
CA LYS A 208 6.36 11.77 12.57
C LYS A 208 5.66 12.69 13.57
N PRO A 209 6.40 13.40 14.44
CA PRO A 209 5.79 14.24 15.49
C PRO A 209 4.86 15.36 14.99
N TRP A 210 5.06 15.84 13.76
CA TRP A 210 4.27 16.92 13.17
C TRP A 210 3.09 16.44 12.32
N TRP A 211 2.93 15.12 12.14
CA TRP A 211 1.78 14.58 11.44
C TRP A 211 0.56 14.56 12.36
N LYS A 212 -0.60 14.86 11.76
CA LYS A 212 -1.89 14.90 12.45
C LYS A 212 -2.64 13.61 12.17
N THR A 213 -3.42 13.19 13.16
CA THR A 213 -4.36 12.09 12.98
C THR A 213 -5.32 12.43 11.84
N PRO A 214 -5.43 11.57 10.81
CA PRO A 214 -6.28 11.84 9.65
C PRO A 214 -7.75 11.71 10.04
N SER A 215 -8.61 12.43 9.33
CA SER A 215 -10.05 12.43 9.54
C SER A 215 -10.80 12.58 8.24
N PHE A 216 -11.94 11.89 8.12
CA PHE A 216 -12.86 12.09 7.00
C PHE A 216 -13.44 13.51 6.92
N LYS A 217 -13.39 14.28 8.02
CA LYS A 217 -13.94 15.64 8.10
C LYS A 217 -13.00 16.70 7.54
N THR A 218 -11.72 16.39 7.40
CA THR A 218 -10.68 17.37 7.04
C THR A 218 -9.88 16.93 5.82
N PRO A 219 -10.49 16.80 4.63
CA PRO A 219 -9.75 16.45 3.41
C PRO A 219 -8.61 17.44 3.14
N ASN A 220 -7.47 16.91 2.68
CA ASN A 220 -6.31 17.67 2.26
C ASN A 220 -6.58 18.34 0.91
N LYS A 221 -6.63 19.68 0.93
CA LYS A 221 -6.91 20.52 -0.25
C LYS A 221 -5.65 20.97 -1.00
N SER A 222 -4.46 20.52 -0.58
CA SER A 222 -3.22 20.88 -1.24
C SER A 222 -3.15 20.34 -2.68
N ARG A 223 -2.33 20.99 -3.50
CA ARG A 223 -2.05 20.60 -4.88
C ARG A 223 -0.55 20.56 -5.08
N VAL A 224 -0.03 19.43 -5.51
CA VAL A 224 1.38 19.28 -5.82
C VAL A 224 1.73 19.83 -7.22
N GLY A 225 2.92 20.42 -7.34
CA GLY A 225 3.47 20.86 -8.63
C GLY A 225 4.04 19.72 -9.48
N LEU A 226 4.37 18.59 -8.86
CA LEU A 226 4.87 17.34 -9.43
C LEU A 226 4.29 16.17 -8.63
N THR A 227 4.04 15.04 -9.28
CA THR A 227 3.55 13.84 -8.59
C THR A 227 4.55 13.37 -7.53
N GLU A 228 4.08 13.26 -6.29
CA GLU A 228 4.81 12.70 -5.15
C GLU A 228 4.89 11.17 -5.29
N LEU A 229 6.09 10.61 -5.33
CA LEU A 229 6.31 9.16 -5.52
C LEU A 229 6.67 8.43 -4.23
N GLY A 230 7.23 9.17 -3.25
CA GLY A 230 7.50 8.70 -1.89
C GLY A 230 6.23 8.73 -1.06
N HIS A 231 6.32 9.06 0.23
CA HIS A 231 5.20 8.95 1.17
C HIS A 231 4.44 10.28 1.36
N PRO A 232 3.22 10.45 0.78
CA PRO A 232 2.34 11.57 1.12
C PRO A 232 2.00 11.59 2.62
N ASP A 233 1.55 12.75 3.11
CA ASP A 233 1.08 12.84 4.50
C ASP A 233 -0.14 11.93 4.76
N PRO A 234 -0.37 11.49 6.00
CA PRO A 234 -1.44 10.55 6.35
C PRO A 234 -2.85 10.99 5.92
N GLN A 235 -3.15 12.30 5.92
CA GLN A 235 -4.46 12.77 5.46
C GLN A 235 -4.58 12.60 3.95
N CYS A 236 -3.55 12.94 3.18
CA CYS A 236 -3.54 12.72 1.73
C CYS A 236 -3.64 11.22 1.35
N ARG A 237 -3.02 10.34 2.15
CA ARG A 237 -3.17 8.89 2.03
C ARG A 237 -4.64 8.48 2.27
N LEU A 238 -5.27 8.96 3.35
CA LEU A 238 -6.70 8.69 3.63
C LEU A 238 -7.62 9.18 2.50
N ASP A 239 -7.39 10.39 1.99
CA ASP A 239 -8.17 10.95 0.89
C ASP A 239 -8.02 10.13 -0.41
N THR A 240 -6.85 9.52 -0.60
CA THR A 240 -6.59 8.60 -1.73
C THR A 240 -7.41 7.33 -1.61
N ILE A 241 -7.55 6.81 -0.40
CA ILE A 241 -8.35 5.61 -0.10
C ILE A 241 -9.83 5.91 -0.29
N VAL A 242 -10.29 7.06 0.22
CA VAL A 242 -11.66 7.53 -0.02
C VAL A 242 -11.92 7.67 -1.52
N SER A 243 -11.03 8.32 -2.27
CA SER A 243 -11.22 8.49 -3.71
C SER A 243 -11.20 7.13 -4.45
N GLY A 244 -10.30 6.23 -4.09
CA GLY A 244 -10.20 4.90 -4.70
C GLY A 244 -11.45 4.02 -4.46
N SER A 245 -12.09 4.12 -3.30
CA SER A 245 -13.30 3.33 -3.02
C SER A 245 -14.47 3.67 -3.95
N PHE A 246 -14.51 4.91 -4.46
CA PHE A 246 -15.49 5.40 -5.42
C PHE A 246 -15.09 5.20 -6.89
N CYS A 247 -13.90 4.66 -7.18
CA CYS A 247 -13.54 4.37 -8.55
C CYS A 247 -14.24 3.11 -9.08
N HIS A 248 -15.04 3.28 -10.14
CA HIS A 248 -15.83 2.21 -10.75
C HIS A 248 -15.02 1.27 -11.64
N LYS A 249 -13.82 1.69 -12.09
CA LYS A 249 -12.93 0.84 -12.89
C LYS A 249 -12.30 -0.19 -11.96
N ARG A 250 -13.05 -1.23 -11.53
CA ARG A 250 -12.55 -2.29 -10.63
C ARG A 250 -11.94 -3.47 -11.39
N ASP A 251 -12.48 -3.81 -12.56
CA ASP A 251 -12.07 -5.00 -13.31
C ASP A 251 -10.98 -4.76 -14.38
N VAL A 252 -10.57 -3.50 -14.59
CA VAL A 252 -9.54 -3.13 -15.56
C VAL A 252 -8.19 -2.95 -14.89
N ASP A 253 -7.22 -3.83 -15.12
CA ASP A 253 -5.88 -3.71 -14.53
C ASP A 253 -5.24 -2.33 -14.83
N PHE A 254 -4.48 -1.80 -13.87
CA PHE A 254 -3.74 -0.56 -14.12
C PHE A 254 -2.60 -0.80 -15.10
N HIS A 255 -2.41 0.13 -16.04
CA HIS A 255 -1.33 0.02 -17.01
C HIS A 255 0.01 0.42 -16.39
N PRO A 256 1.11 -0.28 -16.70
CA PRO A 256 2.43 -0.04 -16.10
C PRO A 256 3.03 1.34 -16.40
N THR A 257 2.63 1.98 -17.50
CA THR A 257 3.18 3.26 -17.95
C THR A 257 2.14 4.33 -18.27
N ASN A 258 0.88 3.94 -18.47
CA ASN A 258 -0.18 4.86 -18.85
C ASN A 258 -1.11 5.04 -17.65
N PRO A 259 -1.02 6.18 -16.93
CA PRO A 259 -1.75 6.34 -15.69
C PRO A 259 -3.26 6.50 -15.88
N SER A 260 -3.78 6.63 -17.10
CA SER A 260 -5.23 6.75 -17.36
C SER A 260 -5.97 5.41 -17.45
N ILE A 261 -5.25 4.32 -17.76
CA ILE A 261 -5.85 3.00 -17.95
C ILE A 261 -6.05 2.34 -16.58
N GLY A 262 -7.25 1.84 -16.34
CA GLY A 262 -7.64 1.22 -15.07
C GLY A 262 -7.93 2.21 -13.93
N ALA A 263 -7.64 3.50 -14.11
CA ALA A 263 -7.89 4.57 -13.14
C ALA A 263 -9.04 5.48 -13.54
N CYS A 264 -9.77 5.98 -12.54
CA CYS A 264 -10.79 6.99 -12.78
C CYS A 264 -10.12 8.35 -13.02
N LEU A 265 -10.56 9.04 -14.08
CA LEU A 265 -10.04 10.35 -14.46
C LEU A 265 -10.91 11.47 -13.88
N LYS A 266 -10.28 12.62 -13.62
CA LYS A 266 -10.99 13.77 -13.05
C LYS A 266 -12.13 14.28 -13.96
N GLN A 267 -11.90 14.27 -15.27
CA GLN A 267 -12.85 14.74 -16.29
C GLN A 267 -14.04 13.80 -16.50
N GLU A 268 -13.98 12.55 -16.02
CA GLU A 268 -15.06 11.55 -16.11
C GLU A 268 -16.07 11.66 -14.95
N SER A 269 -15.93 12.66 -14.05
CA SER A 269 -16.71 12.73 -12.81
C SER A 269 -18.01 13.52 -12.94
N GLN A 270 -19.12 12.83 -13.24
CA GLN A 270 -20.48 13.41 -13.24
C GLN A 270 -21.22 13.32 -11.89
N ARG A 271 -20.57 12.89 -10.78
CA ARG A 271 -21.23 12.80 -9.45
C ARG A 271 -20.32 13.23 -8.30
N ARG A 272 -20.97 13.71 -7.23
CA ARG A 272 -20.49 14.50 -6.08
C ARG A 272 -19.20 14.05 -5.32
N LEU A 273 -18.53 12.95 -5.68
CA LEU A 273 -17.21 12.57 -5.15
C LEU A 273 -16.36 12.00 -6.28
N GLU A 274 -15.22 12.63 -6.55
CA GLU A 274 -14.33 12.25 -7.66
C GLU A 274 -13.57 10.97 -7.30
N GLY A 275 -13.84 9.86 -8.00
CA GLY A 275 -13.07 8.61 -7.83
C GLY A 275 -11.61 8.71 -8.29
N SER A 276 -11.15 9.89 -8.70
CA SER A 276 -9.83 10.14 -9.26
C SER A 276 -8.77 10.34 -8.16
N ARG A 277 -7.50 10.09 -8.48
CA ARG A 277 -6.40 10.28 -7.51
C ARG A 277 -6.35 11.73 -7.02
N PRO A 278 -6.19 11.99 -5.71
CA PRO A 278 -6.25 13.36 -5.17
C PRO A 278 -5.04 14.20 -5.55
N ASN A 279 -5.25 15.52 -5.66
CA ASN A 279 -4.22 16.50 -6.06
C ASN A 279 -3.11 16.67 -5.01
N CYS A 280 -3.32 16.21 -3.78
CA CYS A 280 -2.34 16.33 -2.69
C CYS A 280 -1.10 15.44 -2.88
N TRP A 281 -1.13 14.48 -3.83
CA TRP A 281 0.04 13.71 -4.25
C TRP A 281 0.13 13.49 -5.76
N TYR A 282 -0.99 13.48 -6.49
CA TYR A 282 -1.01 13.20 -7.92
C TYR A 282 -1.19 14.48 -8.74
N LYS A 283 -0.22 14.76 -9.63
CA LYS A 283 -0.34 15.82 -10.62
C LYS A 283 -1.14 15.32 -11.82
N HIS A 284 -2.37 15.80 -11.96
CA HIS A 284 -3.13 15.63 -13.20
C HIS A 284 -2.53 16.50 -14.31
N GLU A 285 -2.48 15.96 -15.53
CA GLU A 285 -2.16 16.78 -16.70
C GLU A 285 -3.25 17.85 -16.88
N ALA A 286 -2.86 19.04 -17.31
CA ALA A 286 -3.83 20.09 -17.61
C ALA A 286 -4.73 19.61 -18.76
N SER A 287 -6.04 19.64 -18.56
CA SER A 287 -6.95 19.70 -19.70
C SER A 287 -6.63 20.99 -20.44
N PHE A 288 -6.17 20.87 -21.68
CA PHE A 288 -6.34 21.95 -22.64
C PHE A 288 -7.85 21.99 -22.94
N GLU A 289 -8.59 22.83 -22.22
CA GLU A 289 -9.91 23.31 -22.66
C GLU A 289 -9.71 24.42 -23.69
#